data_AF-A0A7V7RJ31-F1
#
_entry.id   AF-A0A7V7RJ31-F1
#
_cell.length_a   1.000
_cell.length_b   1.000
_cell.length_c   1.000
_cell.angle_alpha   90.00
_cell.angle_beta   90.00
_cell.angle_gamma   90.00
#
_symmetry.space_group_name_H-M   'P 1'
#
loop_
_entity.id
_entity.type
_entity.pdbx_description
1 polymer ?
#
loop_
_entity_poly.entity_id
_entity_poly.type
_entity_poly.pdbx_seq_one_letter_code
_entity_poly.pdbx_strand_id
1 'polypeptide(L)'
;MKNLQYLALGFIVVCMGAGILIAKWMIPDLAWSAVAAGIGGTVAGVGLVAAAAKIREIKKRDHVPDVDERTWNNMKNFYAIALYFVLIGSMAVVIVLVGLGHETIELGAISLYLLFLFMVLAIGSFIVKRA
;
A
#
# COMPACT_ATOMS: atom_id res chain seq x y z
N MET A 1 8.87 15.75 12.82
CA MET A 1 8.06 14.55 12.53
C MET A 1 6.76 14.89 11.77
N LYS A 2 5.96 15.87 12.23
CA LYS A 2 4.67 16.22 11.59
C LYS A 2 4.77 16.62 10.11
N ASN A 3 5.73 17.48 9.74
CA ASN A 3 5.93 17.89 8.34
C ASN A 3 6.27 16.71 7.42
N LEU A 4 7.05 15.74 7.91
CA LEU A 4 7.38 14.52 7.17
C LEU A 4 6.15 13.61 6.99
N GLN A 5 5.28 13.52 8.00
CA GLN A 5 4.03 12.77 7.91
C GLN A 5 3.09 13.37 6.86
N TYR A 6 2.91 14.69 6.83
CA TYR A 6 2.10 15.34 5.80
C TYR A 6 2.68 15.18 4.40
N LEU A 7 4.01 15.24 4.26
CA LEU A 7 4.70 15.00 2.99
C LEU A 7 4.50 13.54 2.52
N ALA A 8 4.63 12.57 3.42
CA ALA A 8 4.38 11.16 3.11
C ALA A 8 2.93 10.90 2.70
N LEU A 9 1.95 11.48 3.42
CA LEU A 9 0.53 11.36 3.08
C LEU A 9 0.23 11.99 1.70
N GLY A 10 0.79 13.18 1.44
CA GLY A 10 0.66 13.84 0.13
C GLY A 10 1.27 13.00 -0.99
N PHE A 11 2.44 12.42 -0.77
CA PHE A 11 3.10 11.53 -1.73
C PHE A 11 2.24 10.30 -2.06
N ILE A 12 1.62 9.66 -1.05
CA ILE A 12 0.73 8.52 -1.25
C ILE A 12 -0.47 8.89 -2.14
N VAL A 13 -1.11 10.04 -1.88
CA VAL A 13 -2.25 10.52 -2.68
C VAL A 13 -1.83 10.74 -4.14
N VAL A 14 -0.67 11.35 -4.37
CA VAL A 14 -0.16 11.61 -5.72
C VAL A 14 0.13 10.30 -6.46
N CYS A 15 0.81 9.35 -5.82
CA CYS A 15 1.12 8.06 -6.45
C CYS A 15 -0.13 7.26 -6.80
N MET A 16 -1.09 7.18 -5.87
CA MET A 16 -2.36 6.46 -6.12
C MET A 16 -3.21 7.18 -7.17
N GLY A 17 -3.31 8.51 -7.11
CA GLY A 17 -4.01 9.31 -8.11
C GLY A 17 -3.42 9.15 -9.52
N ALA A 18 -2.09 9.19 -9.64
CA ALA A 18 -1.41 8.94 -10.90
C ALA A 18 -1.73 7.54 -11.45
N GLY A 19 -1.71 6.50 -10.60
CA GLY A 19 -2.06 5.14 -11.01
C GLY A 19 -3.49 5.04 -11.58
N ILE A 20 -4.46 5.71 -10.95
CA ILE A 20 -5.85 5.73 -11.42
C ILE A 20 -5.98 6.47 -12.78
N LEU A 21 -5.24 7.56 -12.97
CA LEU A 21 -5.23 8.28 -14.24
C LEU A 21 -4.58 7.46 -15.36
N ILE A 22 -3.51 6.73 -15.06
CA ILE A 22 -2.90 5.78 -16.00
C ILE A 22 -3.92 4.70 -16.38
N ALA A 23 -4.67 4.16 -15.41
CA ALA A 23 -5.72 3.17 -15.69
C ALA A 23 -6.81 3.71 -16.62
N LYS A 24 -7.24 4.96 -16.46
CA LYS A 24 -8.18 5.61 -17.39
C LYS A 24 -7.61 5.77 -18.80
N TRP A 25 -6.31 6.03 -18.92
CA TRP A 25 -5.65 6.12 -20.23
C TRP A 25 -5.56 4.76 -20.93
N MET A 26 -5.36 3.69 -20.17
CA MET A 26 -5.31 2.32 -20.71
C MET A 26 -6.69 1.71 -20.99
N ILE A 27 -7.73 2.12 -20.26
CA ILE A 27 -9.09 1.59 -20.38
C ILE A 27 -10.04 2.73 -20.83
N PRO A 28 -10.24 2.92 -22.15
CA PRO A 28 -11.00 4.05 -22.67
C PRO A 28 -12.46 4.07 -22.20
N ASP A 29 -13.07 2.90 -21.99
CA ASP A 29 -14.46 2.75 -21.52
C ASP A 29 -14.64 2.98 -20.01
N LEU A 30 -13.57 3.26 -19.26
CA LEU A 30 -13.67 3.48 -17.83
C LEU A 30 -14.45 4.77 -17.54
N ALA A 31 -15.63 4.64 -16.92
CA ALA A 31 -16.48 5.78 -16.61
C ALA A 31 -15.77 6.81 -15.70
N TRP A 32 -15.98 8.10 -15.95
CA TRP A 32 -15.41 9.17 -15.10
C TRP A 32 -15.90 9.11 -13.65
N SER A 33 -17.07 8.53 -13.41
CA SER A 33 -17.57 8.24 -12.07
C SER A 33 -16.68 7.25 -11.31
N ALA A 34 -16.16 6.21 -11.98
CA ALA A 34 -15.24 5.24 -11.39
C ALA A 34 -13.88 5.88 -11.06
N VAL A 35 -13.39 6.75 -11.94
CA VAL A 35 -12.17 7.54 -11.70
C VAL A 35 -12.35 8.48 -10.51
N ALA A 36 -13.46 9.22 -10.46
CA ALA A 36 -13.78 10.11 -9.35
C ALA A 36 -13.95 9.35 -8.04
N ALA A 37 -14.57 8.17 -8.06
CA ALA A 37 -14.70 7.30 -6.90
C ALA A 37 -13.35 6.76 -6.42
N GLY A 38 -12.44 6.39 -7.33
CA GLY A 38 -11.08 5.96 -6.99
C GLY A 38 -10.27 7.07 -6.33
N ILE A 39 -10.28 8.26 -6.92
CA ILE A 39 -9.56 9.43 -6.37
C ILE A 39 -10.20 9.85 -5.03
N GLY A 40 -11.52 9.94 -4.98
CA GLY A 40 -12.28 10.27 -3.77
C GLY A 40 -12.04 9.28 -2.63
N GLY A 41 -12.03 7.98 -2.94
CA GLY A 41 -11.71 6.91 -1.99
C GLY A 41 -10.28 7.01 -1.46
N THR A 42 -9.32 7.36 -2.31
CA THR A 42 -7.92 7.59 -1.92
C THR A 42 -7.81 8.75 -0.93
N VAL A 43 -8.41 9.90 -1.26
CA VAL A 43 -8.38 11.10 -0.40
C VAL A 43 -9.11 10.82 0.92
N ALA A 44 -10.27 10.15 0.88
CA ALA A 44 -11.03 9.79 2.07
C ALA A 44 -10.25 8.82 2.97
N GLY A 45 -9.62 7.79 2.40
CA GLY A 45 -8.83 6.82 3.15
C GLY A 45 -7.63 7.47 3.84
N VAL A 46 -6.88 8.30 3.12
CA VAL A 46 -5.75 9.06 3.68
C VAL A 46 -6.23 10.03 4.76
N GLY A 47 -7.36 10.72 4.53
CA GLY A 47 -7.98 11.62 5.50
C GLY A 47 -8.38 10.92 6.79
N LEU A 48 -8.93 9.70 6.70
CA LEU A 48 -9.32 8.90 7.85
C LEU A 48 -8.11 8.47 8.69
N VAL A 49 -7.02 8.05 8.04
CA VAL A 49 -5.76 7.70 8.73
C VAL A 49 -5.16 8.93 9.42
N ALA A 50 -5.14 10.08 8.75
CA ALA A 50 -4.65 11.34 9.32
C ALA A 50 -5.49 11.79 10.53
N ALA A 51 -6.82 11.67 10.43
CA ALA A 51 -7.74 11.97 11.53
C ALA A 51 -7.50 11.03 12.73
N ALA A 52 -7.38 9.73 12.49
CA ALA A 52 -7.09 8.75 13.53
C ALA A 52 -5.74 9.04 14.23
N ALA A 53 -4.71 9.38 13.47
CA ALA A 53 -3.41 9.79 14.01
C ALA A 53 -3.54 11.04 14.90
N LYS A 54 -4.27 12.06 14.45
CA LYS A 54 -4.49 13.30 15.22
C LYS A 54 -5.27 13.05 16.50
N ILE A 55 -6.32 12.23 16.46
CA ILE A 55 -7.09 11.84 17.67
C ILE A 55 -6.19 11.11 18.67
N ARG A 56 -5.31 10.24 18.18
CA ARG A 56 -4.37 9.51 19.03
C ARG A 56 -3.33 10.45 19.66
N GLU A 57 -2.82 11.42 18.91
CA GLU A 57 -1.94 12.47 19.46
C GLU A 57 -2.63 13.27 20.57
N ILE A 58 -3.88 13.70 20.35
CA ILE A 58 -4.64 14.48 21.34
C ILE A 58 -4.89 13.68 22.63
N LYS A 59 -5.06 12.36 22.53
CA LYS A 59 -5.26 11.48 23.69
C LYS A 59 -3.97 11.17 24.46
N LYS A 60 -2.78 11.42 23.90
CA LYS A 60 -1.52 11.19 24.62
C LYS A 60 -1.32 12.28 25.67
N ARG A 61 -1.13 11.87 26.93
CA ARG A 61 -0.74 12.77 28.02
C ARG A 61 0.76 13.04 28.12
N ASP A 62 1.59 12.12 27.60
CA ASP A 62 3.04 12.19 27.76
C ASP A 62 3.76 12.28 26.40
N HIS A 63 4.91 12.97 26.37
CA HIS A 63 5.74 13.19 25.17
C HIS A 63 6.61 11.97 24.78
N VAL A 64 6.28 10.77 25.28
CA VAL A 64 7.03 9.56 24.98
C VAL A 64 6.75 9.12 23.53
N PRO A 65 7.80 8.81 22.73
CA PRO A 65 7.64 8.26 21.39
C PRO A 65 6.74 7.02 21.39
N ASP A 66 5.91 6.85 20.35
CA ASP A 66 5.05 5.66 20.22
C ASP A 66 5.82 4.37 19.96
N VAL A 67 7.03 4.47 19.40
CA VAL A 67 7.80 3.35 18.88
C VAL A 67 9.28 3.65 19.11
N ASP A 68 10.01 2.67 19.64
CA ASP A 68 11.46 2.76 19.78
C ASP A 68 12.15 2.75 18.41
N GLU A 69 13.33 3.37 18.35
CA GLU A 69 14.14 3.44 17.13
C GLU A 69 14.49 2.05 16.58
N ARG A 70 14.66 1.05 17.46
CA ARG A 70 14.89 -0.36 17.10
C ARG A 70 13.73 -0.97 16.35
N THR A 71 12.52 -0.86 16.90
CA THR A 71 11.31 -1.37 16.25
C THR A 71 11.07 -0.66 14.93
N TRP A 72 11.34 0.65 14.86
CA TRP A 72 11.24 1.40 13.61
C TRP A 72 12.23 0.90 12.54
N ASN A 73 13.47 0.61 12.91
CA ASN A 73 14.48 0.11 11.98
C ASN A 73 14.18 -1.32 11.51
N ASN A 74 13.74 -2.18 12.42
CA ASN A 74 13.30 -3.55 12.10
C ASN A 74 12.15 -3.53 11.08
N MET A 75 11.16 -2.67 11.31
CA MET A 75 9.98 -2.57 10.45
C MET A 75 10.34 -2.01 9.06
N LYS A 76 11.26 -1.03 8.98
CA LYS A 76 11.81 -0.55 7.69
C LYS A 76 12.52 -1.66 6.92
N ASN A 77 13.42 -2.39 7.58
CA ASN A 77 14.18 -3.46 6.94
C ASN A 77 13.25 -4.58 6.45
N PHE A 78 12.25 -4.95 7.24
CA PHE A 78 11.23 -5.90 6.83
C PHE A 78 10.51 -5.46 5.55
N TYR A 79 9.97 -4.23 5.51
CA TYR A 79 9.27 -3.75 4.32
C TYR A 79 10.18 -3.60 3.10
N ALA A 80 11.44 -3.21 3.29
CA ALA A 80 12.41 -3.15 2.19
C ALA A 80 12.64 -4.54 1.57
N ILE A 81 12.93 -5.55 2.39
CA ILE A 81 13.14 -6.93 1.93
C ILE A 81 11.86 -7.50 1.32
N ALA A 82 10.72 -7.32 2.00
CA ALA A 82 9.42 -7.80 1.54
C ALA A 82 9.05 -7.18 0.19
N LEU A 83 9.36 -5.89 -0.04
CA LEU A 83 9.14 -5.23 -1.32
C LEU A 83 9.97 -5.87 -2.44
N TYR A 84 11.26 -6.13 -2.23
CA TYR A 84 12.07 -6.83 -3.23
C TYR A 84 11.56 -8.24 -3.51
N PHE A 85 11.18 -8.97 -2.46
CA PHE A 85 10.63 -10.32 -2.61
C PHE A 85 9.31 -10.32 -3.38
N VAL A 86 8.42 -9.37 -3.09
CA VAL A 86 7.15 -9.21 -3.78
C VAL A 86 7.36 -8.83 -5.25
N LEU A 87 8.22 -7.86 -5.54
CA LEU A 87 8.46 -7.41 -6.92
C LEU A 87 9.08 -8.52 -7.77
N ILE A 88 10.17 -9.13 -7.28
CA ILE A 88 10.88 -10.20 -8.00
C ILE A 88 10.01 -11.44 -8.08
N GLY A 89 9.36 -11.83 -6.98
CA GLY A 89 8.47 -12.99 -6.91
C GLY A 89 7.26 -12.85 -7.84
N SER A 90 6.60 -11.69 -7.84
CA SER A 90 5.47 -11.44 -8.75
C SER A 90 5.91 -11.47 -10.21
N MET A 91 7.07 -10.88 -10.53
CA MET A 91 7.61 -10.92 -11.88
C MET A 91 7.97 -12.34 -12.33
N ALA A 92 8.57 -13.14 -11.45
CA ALA A 92 8.88 -14.54 -11.73
C ALA A 92 7.61 -15.36 -12.02
N VAL A 93 6.54 -15.15 -11.24
CA VAL A 93 5.23 -15.80 -11.49
C VAL A 93 4.71 -15.45 -12.88
N VAL A 94 4.77 -14.17 -13.28
CA VAL A 94 4.33 -13.74 -14.62
C VAL A 94 5.17 -14.38 -15.73
N ILE A 95 6.50 -14.43 -15.58
CA ILE A 95 7.39 -15.07 -16.56
C ILE A 95 7.05 -16.54 -16.74
N VAL A 96 6.79 -17.26 -15.64
CA VAL A 96 6.38 -18.67 -15.70
C VAL A 96 5.04 -18.83 -16.42
N LEU A 97 4.05 -17.99 -16.12
CA LEU A 97 2.74 -18.05 -16.79
C LEU A 97 2.85 -17.82 -18.30
N VAL A 98 3.65 -16.82 -18.71
CA VAL A 98 3.93 -16.56 -20.13
C VAL A 98 4.66 -17.75 -20.76
N GLY A 99 5.64 -18.34 -20.07
CA GLY A 99 6.35 -19.54 -20.54
C GLY A 99 5.47 -20.78 -20.70
N LEU A 100 4.35 -20.84 -19.95
CA LEU A 100 3.32 -21.88 -20.08
C LEU A 100 2.30 -21.58 -21.19
N GLY A 101 2.43 -20.46 -21.91
CA GLY A 101 1.54 -20.07 -22.99
C GLY A 101 0.28 -19.32 -22.55
N HIS A 102 0.20 -18.87 -21.29
CA HIS A 102 -0.91 -18.01 -20.86
C HIS A 102 -0.70 -16.58 -21.38
N GLU A 103 -1.54 -16.17 -22.32
CA GLU A 103 -1.52 -14.81 -22.88
C GLU A 103 -2.30 -13.80 -22.03
N THR A 104 -3.28 -14.28 -21.25
CA THR A 104 -4.13 -13.44 -20.38
C THR A 104 -4.22 -14.05 -18.98
N ILE A 105 -4.46 -13.19 -17.99
CA ILE A 105 -4.63 -13.58 -16.60
C ILE A 105 -6.02 -13.16 -16.16
N GLU A 106 -6.78 -14.10 -15.60
CA GLU A 106 -8.11 -13.82 -15.07
C GLU A 106 -8.03 -12.83 -13.90
N LEU A 107 -8.93 -11.83 -13.90
CA LEU A 107 -8.99 -10.81 -12.85
C LEU A 107 -9.22 -11.43 -11.46
N GLY A 108 -10.00 -12.52 -11.39
CA GLY A 108 -10.27 -13.24 -10.14
C GLY A 108 -9.02 -13.90 -9.55
N ALA A 109 -8.13 -14.42 -10.40
CA ALA A 109 -6.87 -15.00 -9.95
C ALA A 109 -5.93 -13.91 -9.39
N ILE A 110 -5.87 -12.75 -10.05
CA ILE A 110 -5.08 -11.60 -9.58
C ILE A 110 -5.60 -11.08 -8.24
N SER A 111 -6.92 -10.96 -8.07
CA SER A 111 -7.50 -10.45 -6.83
C SER A 111 -7.23 -11.37 -5.64
N LEU A 112 -7.33 -12.70 -5.84
CA LEU A 112 -6.95 -13.69 -4.83
C LEU A 112 -5.45 -13.65 -4.52
N TYR A 113 -4.60 -13.57 -5.53
CA TYR A 113 -3.15 -13.43 -5.36
C TYR A 113 -2.80 -12.21 -4.49
N LEU A 114 -3.37 -11.05 -4.82
CA LEU A 114 -3.16 -9.81 -4.06
C LEU A 114 -3.69 -9.92 -2.63
N LEU A 115 -4.84 -10.56 -2.41
CA LEU A 115 -5.40 -10.79 -1.08
C LEU A 115 -4.42 -11.59 -0.21
N PHE A 116 -3.93 -12.73 -0.71
CA PHE A 116 -2.97 -13.55 0.02
C PHE A 116 -1.66 -12.79 0.28
N LEU A 117 -1.17 -12.06 -0.72
CA LEU A 117 0.04 -11.24 -0.59
C LEU A 117 -0.12 -10.21 0.54
N PHE A 118 -1.24 -9.47 0.57
CA PHE A 118 -1.50 -8.50 1.63
C PHE A 118 -1.68 -9.15 3.00
N MET A 119 -2.32 -10.33 3.09
CA MET A 119 -2.40 -11.07 4.35
C MET A 119 -1.03 -11.46 4.88
N VAL A 120 -0.14 -11.99 4.03
CA VAL A 120 1.23 -12.35 4.42
C VAL A 120 2.01 -11.13 4.87
N LEU A 121 1.91 -10.01 4.15
CA LEU A 121 2.55 -8.76 4.56
C LEU A 121 2.01 -8.26 5.91
N ALA A 122 0.69 -8.28 6.11
CA ALA A 122 0.07 -7.86 7.37
C ALA A 122 0.57 -8.72 8.54
N ILE A 123 0.53 -10.04 8.41
CA ILE A 123 1.02 -10.99 9.43
C ILE A 123 2.50 -10.75 9.72
N GLY A 124 3.35 -10.67 8.68
CA GLY A 124 4.78 -10.40 8.84
C GLY A 124 5.06 -9.07 9.55
N SER A 125 4.27 -8.04 9.27
CA SER A 125 4.36 -6.74 9.94
C SER A 125 4.07 -6.86 11.45
N PHE A 126 3.06 -7.66 11.83
CA PHE A 126 2.73 -7.88 13.25
C PHE A 126 3.82 -8.65 13.99
N ILE A 127 4.48 -9.60 13.30
CA ILE A 127 5.59 -10.38 13.87
C ILE A 127 6.78 -9.46 14.13
N VAL A 128 7.22 -8.70 13.12
CA VAL A 128 8.39 -7.83 13.24
C VAL A 128 8.18 -6.69 14.22
N LYS A 129 6.95 -6.17 14.34
CA LYS A 129 6.63 -5.12 15.32
C LYS A 129 6.83 -5.59 16.77
N ARG A 130 6.70 -6.89 17.05
CA ARG A 130 6.87 -7.47 18.40
C ARG A 130 8.31 -7.92 18.69
N ALA A 131 9.18 -7.98 17.68
CA ALA A 131 10.55 -8.49 17.77
C ALA A 131 11.57 -7.35 17.94
#